data_AF-A0A5R8Y2K6-F1
#
_entry.id   AF-A0A5R8Y2K6-F1
#
_cell.length_a   1.000
_cell.length_b   1.000
_cell.length_c   1.000
_cell.angle_alpha   90.00
_cell.angle_beta   90.00
_cell.angle_gamma   90.00
#
_symmetry.space_group_name_H-M   'P 1'
#
loop_
_entity.id
_entity.type
_entity.pdbx_description
1 polymer ?
#
loop_
_entity_poly.entity_id
_entity_poly.type
_entity_poly.pdbx_seq_one_letter_code
_entity_poly.pdbx_strand_id
1 'polypeptide(L)'
;MDIFLEYYLWIVVFHVMAMMSWMAMLFYQPRLYVYHTEHKNKKDFVDVVKIQEYKMYKYIGLPAMWATFISGVFMIYLRPDLLQGDGWMEAKIVTVLILMAYSFSLEYHRVQLEKGNFTKSGNYFRAYNEVPTVLSILIVGYVITKTFSILFTIITLIFGAFIIYKVLKQTPKDAE
;
A
#
# COMPACT_ATOMS: atom_id res chain seq x y z
N MET A 1 -6.39 -27.46 -16.62
CA MET A 1 -6.11 -27.22 -15.19
C MET A 1 -4.70 -27.67 -14.84
N ASP A 2 -4.31 -28.86 -15.30
CA ASP A 2 -2.99 -29.45 -15.03
C ASP A 2 -1.80 -28.60 -15.52
N ILE A 3 -1.86 -28.05 -16.73
CA ILE A 3 -0.83 -27.12 -17.24
C ILE A 3 -0.63 -25.93 -16.29
N PHE A 4 -1.70 -25.33 -15.77
CA PHE A 4 -1.56 -24.17 -14.86
C PHE A 4 -0.99 -24.55 -13.49
N LEU A 5 -1.20 -25.79 -13.04
CA LEU A 5 -0.59 -26.31 -11.82
C LEU A 5 0.92 -26.54 -11.99
N GLU A 6 1.36 -26.98 -13.18
CA GLU A 6 2.79 -27.07 -13.52
C GLU A 6 3.48 -25.70 -13.49
N TYR A 7 2.76 -24.64 -13.89
CA TYR A 7 3.27 -23.26 -13.85
C TYR A 7 2.95 -22.49 -12.56
N TYR A 8 2.44 -23.15 -11.51
CA TYR A 8 2.01 -22.47 -10.28
C TYR A 8 3.13 -21.60 -9.66
N LEU A 9 4.37 -22.09 -9.60
CA LEU A 9 5.49 -21.32 -9.06
C LEU A 9 5.83 -20.09 -9.91
N TRP A 10 5.63 -20.15 -11.23
CA TRP A 10 5.80 -18.98 -12.10
C TRP A 10 4.72 -17.93 -11.87
N ILE A 11 3.48 -18.36 -11.58
CA ILE A 11 2.39 -17.47 -11.17
C ILE A 11 2.74 -16.80 -9.83
N VAL A 12 3.30 -17.55 -8.87
CA VAL A 12 3.80 -17.00 -7.60
C VAL A 12 4.88 -15.95 -7.84
N VAL A 13 5.85 -16.22 -8.72
CA VAL A 13 6.90 -15.25 -9.08
C VAL A 13 6.27 -13.97 -9.64
N PHE A 14 5.36 -14.09 -10.61
CA PHE A 14 4.64 -12.93 -11.16
C PHE A 14 3.87 -12.16 -10.08
N HIS A 15 3.14 -12.87 -9.21
CA HIS A 15 2.38 -12.26 -8.11
C HIS A 15 3.28 -11.46 -7.16
N VAL A 16 4.42 -12.03 -6.76
CA VAL A 16 5.38 -11.35 -5.88
C VAL A 16 6.00 -10.14 -6.56
N MET A 17 6.38 -10.24 -7.84
CA MET A 17 6.89 -9.10 -8.61
C MET A 17 5.87 -7.96 -8.70
N ALA A 18 4.61 -8.27 -9.04
CA ALA A 18 3.53 -7.31 -9.08
C ALA A 18 3.30 -6.66 -7.70
N MET A 19 3.31 -7.46 -6.63
CA MET A 19 3.14 -6.98 -5.26
C MET A 19 4.26 -6.03 -4.86
N MET A 20 5.53 -6.35 -5.19
CA MET A 20 6.66 -5.46 -4.92
C MET A 20 6.53 -4.12 -5.67
N SER A 21 6.15 -4.14 -6.94
CA SER A 21 5.91 -2.91 -7.71
C SER A 21 4.76 -2.08 -7.11
N TRP A 22 3.70 -2.74 -6.63
CA TRP A 22 2.59 -2.06 -5.97
C TRP A 22 3.02 -1.44 -4.63
N MET A 23 3.76 -2.18 -3.80
CA MET A 23 4.30 -1.68 -2.52
C MET A 23 5.26 -0.51 -2.72
N ALA A 24 6.09 -0.53 -3.78
CA ALA A 24 6.96 0.59 -4.11
C ALA A 24 6.16 1.89 -4.35
N MET A 25 5.05 1.81 -5.09
CA MET A 25 4.15 2.95 -5.26
C MET A 25 3.54 3.37 -3.91
N LEU A 26 3.02 2.42 -3.13
CA LEU A 26 2.34 2.72 -1.85
C LEU A 26 3.25 3.46 -0.85
N PHE A 27 4.55 3.15 -0.83
CA PHE A 27 5.53 3.82 0.03
C PHE A 27 6.07 5.14 -0.53
N TYR A 28 5.97 5.36 -1.84
CA TYR A 28 6.52 6.56 -2.48
C TYR A 28 5.46 7.65 -2.69
N GLN A 29 4.23 7.25 -3.02
CA GLN A 29 3.14 8.15 -3.37
C GLN A 29 2.81 9.16 -2.25
N PRO A 30 2.66 8.79 -0.96
CA PRO A 30 2.37 9.75 0.10
C PRO A 30 3.50 10.77 0.29
N ARG A 31 4.75 10.38 0.03
CA ARG A 31 5.91 11.28 0.12
C ARG A 31 5.86 12.36 -0.93
N LEU A 32 5.41 12.05 -2.15
CA LEU A 32 5.16 13.06 -3.17
C LEU A 32 4.11 14.08 -2.70
N TYR A 33 3.05 13.62 -2.02
CA TYR A 33 2.01 14.50 -1.48
C TYR A 33 2.52 15.45 -0.39
N VAL A 34 3.49 15.00 0.42
CA VAL A 34 4.22 15.87 1.35
C VAL A 34 4.89 17.00 0.58
N TYR A 35 5.70 16.66 -0.43
CA TYR A 35 6.42 17.66 -1.23
C TYR A 35 5.48 18.62 -1.95
N HIS A 36 4.42 18.12 -2.56
CA HIS A 36 3.41 18.93 -3.24
C HIS A 36 2.75 19.93 -2.28
N THR A 37 2.36 19.47 -1.09
CA THR A 37 1.69 20.31 -0.09
C THR A 37 2.61 21.37 0.50
N GLU A 38 3.85 21.00 0.85
CA GLU A 38 4.81 21.90 1.48
C GLU A 38 5.37 22.94 0.52
N HIS A 39 5.42 22.62 -0.78
CA HIS A 39 5.94 23.51 -1.83
C HIS A 39 4.84 24.12 -2.70
N LYS A 40 3.59 24.17 -2.22
CA LYS A 40 2.42 24.67 -2.98
C LYS A 40 2.60 26.05 -3.63
N ASN A 41 3.49 26.89 -3.11
CA ASN A 41 3.78 28.23 -3.64
C ASN A 41 4.86 28.24 -4.74
N LYS A 42 5.56 27.11 -4.98
CA LYS A 42 6.62 26.97 -6.00
C LYS A 42 6.07 26.21 -7.21
N LYS A 43 5.45 26.94 -8.15
CA LYS A 43 4.73 26.37 -9.30
C LYS A 43 5.55 25.35 -10.10
N ASP A 44 6.76 25.72 -10.52
CA ASP A 44 7.59 24.86 -11.38
C ASP A 44 7.95 23.53 -10.72
N PHE A 45 8.20 23.55 -9.41
CA PHE A 45 8.44 22.33 -8.62
C PHE A 45 7.17 21.47 -8.52
N VAL A 46 6.03 22.08 -8.20
CA VAL A 46 4.75 21.38 -8.07
C VAL A 46 4.33 20.73 -9.40
N ASP A 47 4.57 21.38 -10.53
CA ASP A 47 4.25 20.82 -11.85
C ASP A 47 5.03 19.52 -12.12
N VAL A 48 6.30 19.46 -11.72
CA VAL A 48 7.11 18.23 -11.78
C VAL A 48 6.57 17.16 -10.84
N VAL A 49 6.22 17.52 -9.61
CA VAL A 49 5.66 16.58 -8.61
C VAL A 49 4.34 15.99 -9.09
N LYS A 50 3.44 16.79 -9.69
CA LYS A 50 2.17 16.31 -10.27
C LYS A 50 2.39 15.22 -11.32
N ILE A 51 3.40 15.39 -12.18
CA ILE A 51 3.75 14.38 -13.20
C ILE A 51 4.19 13.08 -12.51
N GLN A 52 5.02 13.17 -11.48
CA GLN A 52 5.49 12.00 -10.73
C GLN A 52 4.33 11.30 -10.00
N GLU A 53 3.46 12.05 -9.32
CA GLU A 53 2.27 11.51 -8.64
C GLU A 53 1.35 10.77 -9.61
N TYR A 54 1.12 11.34 -10.79
CA TYR A 54 0.29 10.71 -11.82
C TYR A 54 0.93 9.45 -12.36
N LYS A 55 2.19 9.50 -12.81
CA LYS A 55 2.89 8.34 -13.40
C LYS A 55 3.04 7.21 -12.38
N MET A 56 3.43 7.53 -11.16
CA MET A 56 3.62 6.56 -10.10
C MET A 56 2.30 5.84 -9.76
N TYR A 57 1.18 6.56 -9.69
CA TYR A 57 -0.12 5.91 -9.45
C TYR A 57 -0.66 5.18 -10.68
N LYS A 58 -0.79 5.87 -11.83
CA LYS A 58 -1.51 5.35 -13.00
C LYS A 58 -0.72 4.34 -13.82
N TYR A 59 0.60 4.49 -13.91
CA TYR A 59 1.43 3.62 -14.76
C TYR A 59 2.11 2.51 -13.99
N ILE A 60 2.40 2.70 -12.70
CA ILE A 60 3.06 1.69 -11.87
C ILE A 60 2.06 1.08 -10.89
N GLY A 61 1.50 1.89 -9.99
CA GLY A 61 0.71 1.42 -8.87
C GLY A 61 -0.57 0.69 -9.25
N LEU A 62 -1.43 1.30 -10.07
CA LEU A 62 -2.74 0.77 -10.42
C LEU A 62 -2.66 -0.53 -11.23
N PRO A 63 -1.82 -0.64 -12.27
CA PRO A 63 -1.60 -1.92 -12.96
C PRO A 63 -1.01 -2.99 -12.04
N ALA A 64 -0.03 -2.63 -11.19
CA ALA A 64 0.60 -3.58 -10.26
C ALA A 64 -0.38 -4.09 -9.19
N MET A 65 -1.27 -3.23 -8.69
CA MET A 65 -2.35 -3.62 -7.77
C MET A 65 -3.28 -4.64 -8.40
N TRP A 66 -3.78 -4.37 -9.61
CA TRP A 66 -4.66 -5.30 -10.31
C TRP A 66 -3.95 -6.61 -10.67
N ALA A 67 -2.69 -6.55 -11.12
CA ALA A 67 -1.88 -7.74 -11.36
C ALA A 67 -1.71 -8.57 -10.09
N THR A 68 -1.46 -7.95 -8.94
CA THR A 68 -1.35 -8.61 -7.64
C THR A 68 -2.67 -9.25 -7.23
N PHE A 69 -3.79 -8.52 -7.34
CA PHE A 69 -5.11 -9.01 -6.95
C PHE A 69 -5.55 -10.18 -7.82
N ILE A 70 -5.51 -10.02 -9.14
CA ILE A 70 -5.94 -11.04 -10.10
C ILE A 70 -5.08 -12.30 -9.96
N SER A 71 -3.76 -12.17 -9.90
CA SER A 71 -2.87 -13.33 -9.71
C SER A 71 -3.09 -14.02 -8.35
N GLY A 72 -3.38 -13.26 -7.29
CA GLY A 72 -3.71 -13.82 -5.98
C GLY A 72 -5.01 -14.62 -5.99
N VAL A 73 -6.07 -14.09 -6.60
CA VAL A 73 -7.34 -14.80 -6.80
C VAL A 73 -7.12 -16.06 -7.66
N PHE A 74 -6.34 -15.94 -8.73
CA PHE A 74 -6.05 -17.07 -9.61
C PHE A 74 -5.26 -18.17 -8.89
N MET A 75 -4.30 -17.83 -8.03
CA MET A 75 -3.58 -18.80 -7.20
C MET A 75 -4.52 -19.55 -6.24
N ILE A 76 -5.48 -18.86 -5.61
CA ILE A 76 -6.48 -19.50 -4.74
C ILE A 76 -7.42 -20.39 -5.54
N TYR A 77 -7.81 -19.97 -6.74
CA TYR A 77 -8.62 -20.79 -7.64
C TYR A 77 -7.91 -22.10 -8.03
N LEU A 78 -6.60 -22.04 -8.32
CA LEU A 78 -5.79 -23.22 -8.63
C LEU A 78 -5.50 -24.10 -7.42
N ARG A 79 -5.40 -23.50 -6.22
CA ARG A 79 -5.15 -24.18 -4.95
C ARG A 79 -6.16 -23.78 -3.87
N PRO A 80 -7.38 -24.31 -3.91
CA PRO A 80 -8.40 -24.02 -2.89
C PRO A 80 -8.00 -24.50 -1.49
N ASP A 81 -7.07 -25.45 -1.40
CA ASP A 81 -6.43 -25.90 -0.15
C ASP A 81 -5.74 -24.76 0.62
N LEU A 82 -5.39 -23.66 -0.04
CA LEU A 82 -4.83 -22.47 0.62
C LEU A 82 -5.81 -21.78 1.59
N LEU A 83 -7.12 -22.01 1.43
CA LEU A 83 -8.17 -21.54 2.34
C LEU A 83 -8.45 -22.54 3.47
N GLN A 84 -7.79 -23.70 3.46
CA GLN A 84 -7.93 -24.71 4.50
C GLN A 84 -6.77 -24.51 5.50
N GLY A 85 -7.07 -24.07 6.72
CA GLY A 85 -6.07 -23.88 7.76
C GLY A 85 -6.51 -22.93 8.87
N ASP A 86 -5.53 -22.42 9.63
CA ASP A 86 -5.70 -21.55 10.81
C ASP A 86 -6.09 -20.09 10.47
N GLY A 87 -6.94 -19.86 9.44
CA GLY A 87 -7.51 -18.55 9.13
C GLY A 87 -6.54 -17.50 8.56
N TRP A 88 -5.28 -17.85 8.30
CA TRP A 88 -4.24 -16.91 7.88
C TRP A 88 -4.50 -16.32 6.48
N MET A 89 -5.10 -17.10 5.59
CA MET A 89 -5.38 -16.66 4.22
C MET A 89 -6.54 -15.67 4.20
N GLU A 90 -7.59 -15.92 4.99
CA GLU A 90 -8.72 -15.03 5.20
C GLU A 90 -8.24 -13.70 5.81
N ALA A 91 -7.41 -13.76 6.86
CA ALA A 91 -6.82 -12.59 7.48
C ALA A 91 -5.95 -11.78 6.49
N LYS A 92 -5.15 -12.46 5.67
CA LYS A 92 -4.37 -11.83 4.59
C LYS A 92 -5.29 -11.16 3.57
N ILE A 93 -6.32 -11.84 3.08
CA ILE A 93 -7.24 -11.30 2.08
C ILE A 93 -7.92 -10.03 2.61
N VAL A 94 -8.46 -10.07 3.84
CA VAL A 94 -9.06 -8.89 4.47
C VAL A 94 -8.05 -7.74 4.55
N THR A 95 -6.81 -8.02 4.95
CA THR A 95 -5.76 -7.00 5.06
C THR A 95 -5.36 -6.42 3.69
N VAL A 96 -5.30 -7.25 2.64
CA VAL A 96 -5.05 -6.81 1.26
C VAL A 96 -6.20 -5.96 0.74
N LEU A 97 -7.46 -6.29 1.05
CA LEU A 97 -8.61 -5.47 0.67
C LEU A 97 -8.57 -4.09 1.35
N ILE A 98 -8.16 -4.01 2.61
CA ILE A 98 -7.90 -2.74 3.30
C ILE A 98 -6.77 -1.97 2.62
N LEU A 99 -5.69 -2.65 2.22
CA LEU A 99 -4.57 -2.03 1.49
C LEU A 99 -5.00 -1.50 0.10
N MET A 100 -5.91 -2.21 -0.59
CA MET A 100 -6.52 -1.73 -1.83
C MET A 100 -7.37 -0.48 -1.60
N ALA A 101 -8.20 -0.47 -0.56
CA ALA A 101 -8.98 0.71 -0.18
C ALA A 101 -8.06 1.90 0.11
N TYR A 102 -6.96 1.68 0.83
CA TYR A 102 -5.91 2.67 1.04
C TYR A 102 -5.29 3.18 -0.27
N SER A 103 -5.00 2.27 -1.21
CA SER A 103 -4.49 2.62 -2.55
C SER A 103 -5.47 3.50 -3.32
N PHE A 104 -6.77 3.24 -3.26
CA PHE A 104 -7.77 4.11 -3.90
C PHE A 104 -7.89 5.47 -3.21
N SER A 105 -7.75 5.54 -1.89
CA SER A 105 -7.70 6.85 -1.21
C SER A 105 -6.45 7.66 -1.55
N LEU A 106 -5.33 7.03 -1.95
CA LEU A 106 -4.20 7.77 -2.52
C LEU A 106 -4.59 8.48 -3.82
N GLU A 107 -5.34 7.84 -4.71
CA GLU A 107 -5.83 8.49 -5.93
C GLU A 107 -6.76 9.66 -5.62
N TYR A 108 -7.63 9.49 -4.63
CA TYR A 108 -8.47 10.59 -4.16
C TYR A 108 -7.62 11.80 -3.76
N HIS A 109 -6.59 11.60 -2.93
CA HIS A 109 -5.69 12.69 -2.53
C HIS A 109 -4.92 13.29 -3.72
N ARG A 110 -4.44 12.47 -4.65
CA ARG A 110 -3.79 12.93 -5.88
C ARG A 110 -4.68 13.90 -6.66
N VAL A 111 -5.93 13.53 -6.88
CA VAL A 111 -6.90 14.35 -7.64
C VAL A 111 -7.21 15.65 -6.90
N GLN A 112 -7.28 15.63 -5.56
CA GLN A 112 -7.47 16.86 -4.79
C GLN A 112 -6.26 17.80 -4.91
N LEU A 113 -5.05 17.27 -4.78
CA LEU A 113 -3.82 18.07 -4.92
C LEU A 113 -3.64 18.61 -6.34
N GLU A 114 -3.95 17.82 -7.37
CA GLU A 114 -3.94 18.25 -8.77
C GLU A 114 -4.84 19.47 -9.01
N LYS A 115 -6.03 19.49 -8.38
CA LYS A 115 -7.00 20.60 -8.39
C LYS A 115 -6.59 21.80 -7.53
N GLY A 116 -5.47 21.72 -6.80
CA GLY A 116 -5.02 22.76 -5.87
C GLY A 116 -5.74 22.77 -4.52
N ASN A 117 -6.46 21.70 -4.17
CA ASN A 117 -7.18 21.58 -2.91
C ASN A 117 -6.27 21.00 -1.81
N PHE A 118 -5.55 21.87 -1.10
CA PHE A 118 -4.64 21.50 -0.01
C PHE A 118 -5.36 21.27 1.33
N THR A 119 -6.23 20.26 1.39
CA THR A 119 -7.06 19.97 2.59
C THR A 119 -6.29 19.29 3.73
N LYS A 120 -5.08 18.80 3.48
CA LYS A 120 -4.25 18.04 4.42
C LYS A 120 -2.84 18.62 4.47
N SER A 121 -2.17 18.47 5.62
CA SER A 121 -0.82 18.97 5.85
C SER A 121 0.26 17.96 5.43
N GLY A 122 1.52 18.41 5.33
CA GLY A 122 2.66 17.51 5.12
C GLY A 122 2.79 16.45 6.21
N ASN A 123 2.56 16.80 7.48
CA ASN A 123 2.53 15.84 8.59
C ASN A 123 1.45 14.76 8.43
N TYR A 124 0.27 15.14 7.92
CA TYR A 124 -0.77 14.17 7.62
C TYR A 124 -0.27 13.14 6.61
N PHE A 125 0.31 13.58 5.49
CA PHE A 125 0.81 12.66 4.47
C PHE A 125 2.03 11.84 4.92
N ARG A 126 2.89 12.39 5.79
CA ARG A 126 3.96 11.63 6.46
C ARG A 126 3.38 10.51 7.31
N ALA A 127 2.39 10.80 8.14
CA ALA A 127 1.74 9.77 8.97
C ALA A 127 0.96 8.76 8.12
N TYR A 128 0.32 9.24 7.05
CA TYR A 128 -0.38 8.41 6.09
C TYR A 128 0.54 7.42 5.36
N ASN A 129 1.83 7.74 5.23
CA ASN A 129 2.86 6.87 4.67
C ASN A 129 3.17 5.64 5.53
N GLU A 130 2.79 5.63 6.81
CA GLU A 130 3.06 4.52 7.72
C GLU A 130 2.01 3.39 7.62
N VAL A 131 0.82 3.71 7.10
CA VAL A 131 -0.27 2.74 6.88
C VAL A 131 0.17 1.51 6.06
N PRO A 132 0.79 1.65 4.87
CA PRO A 132 1.22 0.49 4.09
C PRO A 132 2.26 -0.35 4.83
N THR A 133 3.09 0.25 5.69
CA THR A 133 4.10 -0.48 6.48
C THR A 133 3.40 -1.42 7.45
N VAL A 134 2.45 -0.90 8.24
CA VAL A 134 1.67 -1.69 9.22
C VAL A 134 0.93 -2.83 8.54
N LEU A 135 0.24 -2.55 7.43
CA LEU A 135 -0.50 -3.56 6.68
C LEU A 135 0.44 -4.61 6.05
N SER A 136 1.63 -4.20 5.58
CA SER A 136 2.61 -5.14 5.02
C SER A 136 3.18 -6.09 6.07
N ILE A 137 3.40 -5.63 7.32
CA ILE A 137 3.86 -6.48 8.43
C ILE A 137 2.81 -7.57 8.72
N LEU A 138 1.52 -7.20 8.75
CA LEU A 138 0.44 -8.17 8.92
C LEU A 138 0.39 -9.18 7.77
N ILE A 139 0.40 -8.71 6.53
CA ILE A 139 0.35 -9.57 5.33
C ILE A 139 1.52 -10.55 5.30
N VAL A 140 2.75 -10.07 5.48
CA VAL A 140 3.96 -10.92 5.47
C VAL A 140 3.94 -11.85 6.67
N GLY A 141 3.57 -11.36 7.85
CA GLY A 141 3.44 -12.15 9.07
C GLY A 141 2.53 -13.36 8.86
N TYR A 142 1.31 -13.15 8.37
CA TYR A 142 0.36 -14.24 8.11
C TYR A 142 0.86 -15.24 7.07
N VAL A 143 1.53 -14.77 6.01
CA VAL A 143 2.09 -15.64 4.96
C VAL A 143 3.23 -16.52 5.48
N ILE A 144 4.11 -15.96 6.30
CA ILE A 144 5.30 -16.67 6.79
C ILE A 144 4.94 -17.65 7.91
N THR A 145 4.11 -17.23 8.86
CA THR A 145 3.71 -18.09 9.98
C THR A 145 2.63 -19.10 9.60
N LYS A 146 1.89 -18.83 8.51
CA LYS A 146 0.72 -19.61 8.08
C LYS A 146 -0.33 -19.79 9.19
N THR A 147 -0.45 -18.80 10.08
CA THR A 147 -1.44 -18.80 11.17
C THR A 147 -1.98 -17.40 11.44
N PHE A 148 -3.24 -17.31 11.87
CA PHE A 148 -3.83 -16.06 12.35
C PHE A 148 -3.62 -15.91 13.87
N SER A 149 -2.71 -15.01 14.25
CA SER A 149 -2.49 -14.64 15.65
C SER A 149 -3.15 -13.29 15.97
N ILE A 150 -4.18 -13.32 16.82
CA ILE A 150 -4.86 -12.12 17.33
C ILE A 150 -3.87 -11.22 18.08
N LEU A 151 -3.00 -11.81 18.91
CA LEU A 151 -2.02 -11.07 19.68
C LEU A 151 -1.03 -10.34 18.78
N PHE A 152 -0.47 -11.02 17.76
CA PHE A 152 0.41 -10.39 16.78
C PHE A 152 -0.28 -9.24 16.04
N THR A 153 -1.55 -9.45 15.66
CA THR A 153 -2.35 -8.44 14.97
C THR A 153 -2.55 -7.20 15.82
N ILE A 154 -2.99 -7.36 17.08
CA ILE A 154 -3.22 -6.26 18.01
C ILE A 154 -1.92 -5.50 18.30
N ILE A 155 -0.82 -6.21 18.59
CA ILE A 155 0.48 -5.57 18.86
C ILE A 155 0.92 -4.73 17.66
N THR A 156 0.81 -5.27 16.45
CA THR A 156 1.19 -4.56 15.22
C THR A 156 0.33 -3.31 15.00
N LEU A 157 -0.98 -3.39 15.24
CA LEU A 157 -1.88 -2.25 15.11
C LEU A 157 -1.63 -1.17 16.17
N ILE A 158 -1.39 -1.56 17.43
CA ILE A 158 -1.06 -0.61 18.51
C ILE A 158 0.26 0.09 18.22
N PHE A 159 1.28 -0.68 17.81
CA PHE A 159 2.59 -0.13 17.45
C PHE A 159 2.49 0.82 16.25
N GLY A 160 1.74 0.43 15.22
CA GLY A 160 1.46 1.26 14.05
C GLY A 160 0.72 2.54 14.42
N ALA A 161 -0.32 2.47 15.24
CA ALA A 161 -1.07 3.62 15.71
C ALA A 161 -0.19 4.58 16.54
N PHE A 162 0.70 4.04 17.38
CA PHE A 162 1.68 4.84 18.12
C PHE A 162 2.64 5.59 17.20
N ILE A 163 3.18 4.94 16.17
CA ILE A 163 4.05 5.58 15.17
C ILE A 163 3.28 6.69 14.43
N ILE A 164 2.09 6.38 13.91
CA ILE A 164 1.23 7.34 13.20
C ILE A 164 0.95 8.56 14.08
N TYR A 165 0.56 8.35 15.34
CA TYR A 165 0.33 9.42 16.30
C TYR A 165 1.57 10.29 16.52
N LYS A 166 2.74 9.66 16.69
CA LYS A 166 4.00 10.37 16.87
C LYS A 166 4.33 11.23 15.65
N VAL A 167 4.17 10.70 14.44
CA VAL A 167 4.44 11.41 13.17
C VAL A 167 3.47 12.56 12.96
N LEU A 168 2.17 12.38 13.28
CA LEU A 168 1.18 13.45 13.20
C LEU A 168 1.53 14.66 14.09
N LYS A 169 2.13 14.40 15.26
CA LYS A 169 2.52 15.43 16.24
C LYS A 169 3.93 15.96 16.05
N GLN A 170 4.70 15.48 15.07
CA GLN A 170 6.01 16.07 14.79
C GLN A 170 5.82 17.52 14.35
N THR A 171 6.53 18.45 14.99
CA THR A 171 6.67 19.81 14.46
C THR A 171 7.29 19.68 13.06
N PRO A 172 6.72 20.32 12.02
CA PRO A 172 7.38 20.38 10.73
C PRO A 172 8.81 20.87 10.98
N LYS A 173 9.82 20.11 10.56
CA LYS A 173 11.16 20.69 10.46
C LYS A 173 11.01 21.77 9.41
N ASP A 174 11.18 23.00 9.84
CA ASP A 174 10.98 24.19 9.05
C ASP A 174 11.64 23.98 7.68
N ALA A 175 10.87 24.24 6.62
CA ALA A 175 11.45 24.40 5.29
C ALA A 175 12.26 25.69 5.33
N GLU A 176 13.50 25.60 5.83
CA GLU A 176 14.56 26.57 5.52
C GLU A 176 14.72 26.71 4.00
#